data_AF-A0A2D8XIR1-F1
#
_entry.id   AF-A0A2D8XIR1-F1
#
_cell.length_a   1.000
_cell.length_b   1.000
_cell.length_c   1.000
_cell.angle_alpha   90.00
_cell.angle_beta   90.00
_cell.angle_gamma   90.00
#
_symmetry.space_group_name_H-M   'P 1'
#
loop_
_entity.id
_entity.type
_entity.pdbx_description
1 polymer ?
#
loop_
_entity_poly.entity_id
_entity_poly.type
_entity_poly.pdbx_seq_one_letter_code
_entity_poly.pdbx_strand_id
1 'polypeptide(L)'
;MSSSKESILTNLAAFYGTDPNMPTATQWAHLFELQGDAPLAAVNYVKLRDQARYAGYEDEPAASGLEAMMRYSAGSIPRAEAMGGHFLLSGLHQGTVIGPGTDWDMIIVGHFPSPAAYLSLFVDPEYQAIFHHRRAAVDTWRAVLSTGNAA
;
A
#
# COMPACT_ATOMS: atom_id res chain seq x y z
N MET A 1 4.16 -2.07 -27.41
CA MET A 1 4.13 -1.45 -26.06
C MET A 1 2.74 -1.48 -25.41
N SER A 2 1.61 -1.27 -26.13
CA SER A 2 0.23 -1.33 -25.55
C SER A 2 -0.10 -2.63 -24.82
N SER A 3 0.26 -3.78 -25.40
CA SER A 3 -0.04 -5.11 -24.85
C SER A 3 0.57 -5.37 -23.46
N SER A 4 1.68 -4.71 -23.11
CA SER A 4 2.31 -4.88 -21.79
C SER A 4 1.62 -4.10 -20.68
N LYS A 5 1.03 -2.92 -21.00
CA LYS A 5 0.29 -2.12 -20.02
C LYS A 5 -1.02 -2.81 -19.64
N GLU A 6 -1.76 -3.25 -20.65
CA GLU A 6 -3.05 -3.94 -20.46
C GLU A 6 -2.88 -5.24 -19.66
N SER A 7 -1.82 -6.02 -19.92
CA SER A 7 -1.55 -7.25 -19.17
C SER A 7 -1.23 -6.96 -17.70
N ILE A 8 -0.40 -5.95 -17.42
CA ILE A 8 -0.09 -5.57 -16.03
C ILE A 8 -1.35 -5.07 -15.30
N LEU A 9 -2.15 -4.21 -15.92
CA LEU A 9 -3.41 -3.73 -15.32
C LEU A 9 -4.37 -4.88 -15.03
N THR A 10 -4.47 -5.84 -15.95
CA THR A 10 -5.29 -7.05 -15.75
C THR A 10 -4.77 -7.87 -14.57
N ASN A 11 -3.46 -8.07 -14.46
CA ASN A 11 -2.86 -8.83 -13.36
C ASN A 11 -3.03 -8.14 -12.01
N LEU A 12 -2.84 -6.81 -11.95
CA LEU A 12 -3.08 -6.02 -10.75
C LEU A 12 -4.54 -6.10 -10.31
N ALA A 13 -5.48 -5.91 -11.24
CA ALA A 13 -6.91 -6.01 -10.94
C ALA A 13 -7.31 -7.43 -10.49
N ALA A 14 -6.73 -8.47 -11.10
CA ALA A 14 -6.98 -9.85 -10.72
C ALA A 14 -6.44 -10.17 -9.31
N PHE A 15 -5.22 -9.74 -9.00
CA PHE A 15 -4.61 -10.00 -7.69
C PHE A 15 -5.24 -9.16 -6.58
N TYR A 16 -5.34 -7.84 -6.77
CA TYR A 16 -5.84 -6.91 -5.75
C TYR A 16 -7.37 -6.89 -5.65
N GLY A 17 -8.08 -7.32 -6.68
CA GLY A 17 -9.53 -7.48 -6.68
C GLY A 17 -10.28 -6.16 -6.57
N THR A 18 -11.50 -6.24 -6.04
CA THR A 18 -12.43 -5.10 -5.86
C THR A 18 -12.59 -4.70 -4.41
N ASP A 19 -11.66 -5.12 -3.53
CA ASP A 19 -11.63 -4.71 -2.12
C ASP A 19 -11.56 -3.17 -2.04
N PRO A 20 -12.42 -2.50 -1.25
CA PRO A 20 -12.42 -1.03 -1.13
C PRO A 20 -11.10 -0.46 -0.60
N ASN A 21 -10.25 -1.28 0.00
CA ASN A 21 -8.91 -0.91 0.47
C ASN A 21 -7.84 -0.98 -0.64
N MET A 22 -8.22 -1.38 -1.86
CA MET A 22 -7.34 -1.56 -3.02
C MET A 22 -7.66 -0.56 -4.13
N PRO A 23 -6.67 -0.18 -4.97
CA PRO A 23 -6.95 0.66 -6.11
C PRO A 23 -7.89 -0.02 -7.10
N THR A 24 -8.88 0.73 -7.58
CA THR A 24 -9.73 0.32 -8.70
C THR A 24 -8.95 0.24 -10.01
N ALA A 25 -9.50 -0.42 -11.04
CA ALA A 25 -8.88 -0.45 -12.36
C ALA A 25 -8.59 0.95 -12.92
N THR A 26 -9.49 1.92 -12.68
CA THR A 26 -9.27 3.32 -13.07
C THR A 26 -8.14 3.98 -12.28
N GLN A 27 -8.01 3.69 -10.98
CA GLN A 27 -6.90 4.21 -10.17
C GLN A 27 -5.55 3.59 -10.56
N TRP A 28 -5.52 2.30 -10.88
CA TRP A 28 -4.32 1.66 -11.45
C TRP A 28 -3.94 2.29 -12.79
N ALA A 29 -4.91 2.47 -13.70
CA ALA A 29 -4.68 3.11 -15.00
C ALA A 29 -4.15 4.55 -14.84
N HIS A 30 -4.66 5.30 -13.85
CA HIS A 30 -4.18 6.63 -13.54
C HIS A 30 -2.72 6.64 -13.06
N LEU A 31 -2.29 5.68 -12.22
CA LEU A 31 -0.89 5.56 -11.82
C LEU A 31 0.05 5.37 -13.02
N PHE A 32 -0.38 4.64 -14.06
CA PHE A 32 0.37 4.52 -15.32
C PHE A 32 0.40 5.81 -16.15
N GLU A 33 -0.55 6.72 -15.95
CA GLU A 33 -0.64 8.00 -16.66
C GLU A 33 0.17 9.10 -15.99
N LEU A 34 0.55 8.91 -14.72
CA LEU A 34 1.52 9.79 -14.05
C LEU A 34 2.85 9.72 -14.81
N GLN A 35 3.09 10.73 -15.64
CA GLN A 35 4.30 10.82 -16.46
C GLN A 35 5.47 11.42 -15.67
N GLY A 36 6.67 10.97 -16.00
CA GLY A 36 7.92 11.56 -15.55
C GLY A 36 8.67 10.71 -14.51
N ASP A 37 9.97 10.96 -14.46
CA ASP A 37 10.88 10.33 -13.49
C ASP A 37 10.98 11.16 -12.20
N ALA A 38 9.93 11.95 -11.90
CA ALA A 38 9.89 12.78 -10.71
C ALA A 38 9.50 11.94 -9.48
N PRO A 39 10.09 12.18 -8.30
CA PRO A 39 9.74 11.48 -7.08
C PRO A 39 8.27 11.66 -6.69
N LEU A 40 7.75 10.68 -5.96
CA LEU A 40 6.42 10.73 -5.36
C LEU A 40 6.46 10.39 -3.88
N ALA A 41 5.49 10.94 -3.15
CA ALA A 41 5.17 10.55 -1.79
C ALA A 41 3.81 9.84 -1.79
N ALA A 42 3.75 8.63 -1.24
CA ALA A 42 2.54 7.89 -0.98
C ALA A 42 2.16 8.06 0.50
N VAL A 43 1.09 8.80 0.77
CA VAL A 43 0.56 9.04 2.11
C VAL A 43 -0.60 8.08 2.36
N ASN A 44 -0.46 7.26 3.38
CA ASN A 44 -1.41 6.22 3.73
C ASN A 44 -2.02 6.51 5.10
N TYR A 45 -3.33 6.40 5.17
CA TYR A 45 -4.15 6.48 6.38
C TYR A 45 -4.75 5.11 6.62
N VAL A 46 -4.52 4.57 7.82
CA VAL A 46 -4.84 3.17 8.12
C VAL A 46 -5.69 3.08 9.36
N LYS A 47 -6.87 2.47 9.22
CA LYS A 47 -7.68 1.95 10.31
C LYS A 47 -7.40 0.45 10.43
N LEU A 48 -6.91 0.03 11.59
CA LEU A 48 -6.65 -1.37 11.88
C LEU A 48 -7.89 -2.03 12.44
N ARG A 49 -7.99 -3.34 12.25
CA ARG A 49 -8.96 -4.16 12.98
C ARG A 49 -8.45 -4.46 14.38
N ASP A 50 -9.37 -4.59 15.33
CA ASP A 50 -9.03 -5.10 16.66
C ASP A 50 -8.44 -6.52 16.58
N GLN A 51 -8.97 -7.35 15.68
CA GLN A 51 -8.50 -8.70 15.39
C GLN A 51 -8.32 -8.88 13.88
N ALA A 52 -7.17 -9.41 13.47
CA ALA A 52 -6.87 -9.68 12.08
C ALA A 52 -7.79 -10.78 11.52
N ARG A 53 -8.16 -10.68 10.23
CA ARG A 53 -9.04 -11.62 9.55
C ARG A 53 -8.35 -12.26 8.35
N TYR A 54 -7.77 -13.44 8.55
CA TYR A 54 -7.04 -14.19 7.52
C TYR A 54 -7.98 -15.07 6.67
N ALA A 55 -8.76 -14.45 5.77
CA ALA A 55 -9.62 -15.20 4.85
C ALA A 55 -8.80 -15.99 3.82
N GLY A 56 -8.93 -17.33 3.80
CA GLY A 56 -8.16 -18.21 2.91
C GLY A 56 -6.73 -18.49 3.39
N TYR A 57 -6.41 -18.11 4.63
CA TYR A 57 -5.12 -18.34 5.29
C TYR A 57 -5.36 -18.77 6.75
N GLU A 58 -6.19 -19.80 6.94
CA GLU A 58 -6.68 -20.23 8.26
C GLU A 58 -5.58 -20.79 9.18
N ASP A 59 -4.44 -21.19 8.61
CA ASP A 59 -3.26 -21.66 9.36
C ASP A 59 -2.45 -20.52 9.98
N GLU A 60 -2.73 -19.26 9.63
CA GLU A 60 -2.07 -18.10 10.24
C GLU A 60 -2.43 -17.98 11.72
N PRO A 61 -1.46 -17.76 12.62
CA PRO A 61 -1.75 -17.63 14.04
C PRO A 61 -2.57 -16.37 14.30
N ALA A 62 -3.54 -16.51 15.21
CA ALA A 62 -4.35 -15.40 15.71
C ALA A 62 -3.47 -14.19 16.07
N ALA A 63 -3.96 -13.01 15.70
CA ALA A 63 -3.24 -11.76 15.82
C ALA A 63 -4.24 -10.60 15.89
N SER A 64 -3.87 -9.54 16.60
CA SER A 64 -4.45 -8.22 16.42
C SER A 64 -4.18 -7.68 15.02
N GLY A 65 -4.94 -6.68 14.59
CA GLY A 65 -4.66 -6.00 13.33
C GLY A 65 -3.27 -5.36 13.30
N LEU A 66 -2.81 -4.82 14.43
CA LEU A 66 -1.46 -4.25 14.55
C LEU A 66 -0.37 -5.30 14.35
N GLU A 67 -0.48 -6.46 15.00
CA GLU A 67 0.51 -7.54 14.84
C GLU A 67 0.55 -8.06 13.40
N ALA A 68 -0.60 -8.23 12.75
CA ALA A 68 -0.66 -8.59 11.33
C ALA A 68 -0.05 -7.49 10.45
N MET A 69 -0.30 -6.21 10.75
CA MET A 69 0.32 -5.09 10.05
C MET A 69 1.85 -5.09 10.22
N MET A 70 2.37 -5.41 11.41
CA MET A 70 3.81 -5.53 11.65
C MET A 70 4.44 -6.69 10.87
N ARG A 71 3.76 -7.84 10.76
CA ARG A 71 4.21 -8.96 9.91
C ARG A 71 4.30 -8.53 8.44
N TYR A 72 3.27 -7.85 7.96
CA TYR A 72 3.29 -7.25 6.62
C TYR A 72 4.44 -6.25 6.45
N SER A 73 4.64 -5.33 7.39
CA SER A 73 5.72 -4.33 7.33
C SER A 73 7.11 -4.98 7.28
N ALA A 74 7.36 -6.01 8.09
CA ALA A 74 8.63 -6.72 8.10
C ALA A 74 8.99 -7.33 6.72
N GLY A 75 8.00 -7.83 5.98
CA GLY A 75 8.18 -8.36 4.63
C GLY A 75 8.18 -7.29 3.53
N SER A 76 7.33 -6.25 3.66
CA SER A 76 7.12 -5.25 2.60
C SER A 76 8.18 -4.16 2.55
N ILE A 77 8.77 -3.77 3.68
CA ILE A 77 9.78 -2.69 3.72
C ILE A 77 10.99 -3.01 2.83
N PRO A 78 11.64 -4.18 2.93
CA PRO A 78 12.78 -4.51 2.08
C PRO A 78 12.43 -4.55 0.59
N ARG A 79 11.18 -4.92 0.23
CA ARG A 79 10.72 -4.92 -1.16
C ARG A 79 10.56 -3.50 -1.70
N ALA A 80 10.03 -2.58 -0.90
CA ALA A 80 9.95 -1.16 -1.26
C ALA A 80 11.36 -0.57 -1.45
N GLU A 81 12.29 -0.89 -0.55
CA GLU A 81 13.70 -0.46 -0.65
C GLU A 81 14.40 -0.99 -1.90
N ALA A 82 14.13 -2.25 -2.28
CA ALA A 82 14.66 -2.83 -3.51
C ALA A 82 14.21 -2.06 -4.77
N MET A 83 13.07 -1.35 -4.72
CA MET A 83 12.57 -0.49 -5.80
C MET A 83 13.02 0.98 -5.65
N GLY A 84 13.94 1.27 -4.73
CA GLY A 84 14.43 2.61 -4.41
C GLY A 84 13.49 3.44 -3.53
N GLY A 85 12.40 2.85 -3.04
CA GLY A 85 11.51 3.50 -2.09
C GLY A 85 12.04 3.47 -0.67
N HIS A 86 11.56 4.37 0.19
CA HIS A 86 11.87 4.35 1.61
C HIS A 86 10.75 5.01 2.42
N PHE A 87 10.63 4.66 3.70
CA PHE A 87 9.61 5.24 4.57
C PHE A 87 10.13 6.51 5.24
N LEU A 88 9.43 7.63 5.01
CA LEU A 88 9.64 8.90 5.71
C LEU A 88 8.96 8.89 7.08
N LEU A 89 7.85 8.15 7.20
CA LEU A 89 7.09 7.98 8.44
C LEU A 89 6.39 6.62 8.43
N SER A 90 6.40 5.93 9.56
CA SER A 90 5.48 4.85 9.89
C SER A 90 5.20 4.94 11.38
N GLY A 91 4.00 5.38 11.75
CA GLY A 91 3.70 5.67 13.15
C GLY A 91 2.22 5.79 13.47
N LEU A 92 1.93 5.79 14.77
CA LEU A 92 0.58 5.93 15.31
C LEU A 92 0.06 7.35 15.08
N HIS A 93 -1.18 7.48 14.62
CA HIS A 93 -1.86 8.75 14.47
C HIS A 93 -2.04 9.43 15.84
N GLN A 94 -1.65 10.70 15.95
CA GLN A 94 -1.69 11.47 17.20
C GLN A 94 -2.89 12.43 17.30
N GLY A 95 -3.90 12.26 16.43
CA GLY A 95 -5.09 13.11 16.39
C GLY A 95 -5.03 14.20 15.33
N THR A 96 -6.20 14.79 15.07
CA THR A 96 -6.40 15.83 14.06
C THR A 96 -6.35 17.21 14.69
N VAL A 97 -5.45 18.07 14.21
CA VAL A 97 -5.29 19.46 14.71
C VAL A 97 -6.14 20.46 13.92
N ILE A 98 -6.29 20.24 12.61
CA ILE A 98 -7.07 21.12 11.70
C ILE A 98 -8.03 20.26 10.88
N GLY A 99 -9.30 20.66 10.81
CA GLY A 99 -10.36 19.95 10.09
C GLY A 99 -11.16 18.99 10.98
N PRO A 100 -12.12 18.26 10.40
CA PRO A 100 -12.90 17.26 11.14
C PRO A 100 -11.99 16.17 11.73
N GLY A 101 -12.34 15.69 12.92
CA GLY A 101 -11.65 14.57 13.55
C GLY A 101 -11.65 13.32 12.66
N THR A 102 -10.58 12.53 12.77
CA THR A 102 -10.44 11.24 12.09
C THR A 102 -10.12 10.15 13.11
N ASP A 103 -10.45 8.92 12.79
CA ASP A 103 -10.29 7.74 13.64
C ASP A 103 -9.19 6.79 13.16
N TRP A 104 -8.28 7.30 12.30
CA TRP A 104 -7.12 6.55 11.84
C TRP A 104 -6.24 6.12 13.01
N ASP A 105 -5.69 4.92 12.92
CA ASP A 105 -4.77 4.37 13.92
C ASP A 105 -3.30 4.63 13.53
N MET A 106 -2.99 4.60 12.23
CA MET A 106 -1.64 4.80 11.72
C MET A 106 -1.59 5.72 10.51
N ILE A 107 -0.46 6.44 10.38
CA ILE A 107 -0.06 7.18 9.19
C ILE A 107 1.26 6.61 8.68
N ILE A 108 1.32 6.31 7.38
CA ILE A 108 2.51 5.79 6.72
C ILE A 108 2.82 6.65 5.51
N VAL A 109 4.03 7.20 5.45
CA VAL A 109 4.51 8.01 4.33
C VAL A 109 5.70 7.31 3.70
N GLY A 110 5.53 6.85 2.46
CA GLY A 110 6.60 6.29 1.64
C GLY A 110 7.03 7.27 0.56
N HIS A 111 8.33 7.40 0.35
CA HIS A 111 8.93 8.06 -0.82
C HIS A 111 9.27 7.00 -1.87
N PHE A 112 9.07 7.32 -3.14
CA PHE A 112 9.54 6.52 -4.28
C PHE A 112 10.19 7.43 -5.33
N PRO A 113 11.21 6.95 -6.05
CA PRO A 113 11.95 7.76 -7.01
C PRO A 113 11.14 8.09 -8.27
N SER A 114 10.12 7.30 -8.61
CA SER A 114 9.21 7.56 -9.71
C SER A 114 7.88 6.81 -9.57
N PRO A 115 6.82 7.19 -10.33
CA PRO A 115 5.58 6.41 -10.44
C PRO A 115 5.81 4.97 -10.90
N ALA A 116 6.76 4.76 -11.81
CA ALA A 116 7.13 3.42 -12.29
C ALA A 116 7.72 2.57 -11.16
N ALA A 117 8.58 3.14 -10.30
CA ALA A 117 9.15 2.44 -9.15
C ALA A 117 8.07 2.06 -8.11
N TYR A 118 7.12 2.96 -7.86
CA TYR A 118 5.99 2.68 -6.97
C TYR A 118 5.09 1.57 -7.53
N LEU A 119 4.83 1.58 -8.85
CA LEU A 119 4.08 0.52 -9.51
C LEU A 119 4.80 -0.83 -9.44
N SER A 120 6.12 -0.84 -9.64
CA SER A 120 6.95 -2.06 -9.58
C SER A 120 6.79 -2.82 -8.26
N LEU A 121 6.59 -2.11 -7.15
CA LEU A 121 6.33 -2.72 -5.84
C LEU A 121 5.07 -3.61 -5.85
N PHE A 122 4.00 -3.20 -6.54
CA PHE A 122 2.73 -3.94 -6.55
C PHE A 122 2.72 -5.13 -7.52
N VAL A 123 3.67 -5.19 -8.45
CA VAL A 123 3.85 -6.35 -9.35
C VAL A 123 4.92 -7.32 -8.85
N ASP A 124 5.63 -6.96 -7.78
CA ASP A 124 6.63 -7.82 -7.17
C ASP A 124 5.98 -9.05 -6.51
N PRO A 125 6.30 -10.28 -6.96
CA PRO A 125 5.69 -11.49 -6.43
C PRO A 125 5.99 -11.71 -4.95
N GLU A 126 7.14 -11.28 -4.44
CA GLU A 126 7.47 -11.42 -3.03
C GLU A 126 6.67 -10.45 -2.16
N TYR A 127 6.38 -9.25 -2.67
CA TYR A 127 5.47 -8.31 -2.02
C TYR A 127 4.03 -8.83 -2.02
N GLN A 128 3.58 -9.42 -3.13
CA GLN A 128 2.26 -10.05 -3.22
C GLN A 128 2.12 -11.24 -2.27
N ALA A 129 3.16 -12.05 -2.10
CA ALA A 129 3.15 -13.23 -1.23
C ALA A 129 2.90 -12.90 0.26
N ILE A 130 3.26 -11.69 0.71
CA ILE A 130 3.06 -11.24 2.10
C ILE A 130 1.84 -10.33 2.27
N PHE A 131 1.13 -10.04 1.19
CA PHE A 131 0.06 -9.05 1.17
C PHE A 131 -1.20 -9.47 1.92
N HIS A 132 -1.39 -10.78 2.13
CA HIS A 132 -2.50 -11.32 2.92
C HIS A 132 -2.50 -10.80 4.36
N HIS A 133 -1.32 -10.55 4.95
CA HIS A 133 -1.20 -9.91 6.26
C HIS A 133 -1.80 -8.50 6.29
N ARG A 134 -1.57 -7.67 5.26
CA ARG A 134 -2.18 -6.33 5.16
C ARG A 134 -3.70 -6.44 5.04
N ARG A 135 -4.20 -7.35 4.20
CA ARG A 135 -5.65 -7.56 4.05
C ARG A 135 -6.30 -7.98 5.37
N ALA A 136 -5.64 -8.86 6.11
CA ALA A 136 -6.13 -9.33 7.39
C ALA A 136 -6.15 -8.20 8.45
N ALA A 137 -5.10 -7.39 8.47
CA ALA A 137 -4.88 -6.33 9.45
C ALA A 137 -5.88 -5.16 9.35
N VAL A 138 -6.28 -4.80 8.15
CA VAL A 138 -6.81 -3.46 7.86
C VAL A 138 -8.33 -3.45 7.72
N ASP A 139 -8.99 -2.62 8.53
CA ASP A 139 -10.41 -2.33 8.33
C ASP A 139 -10.60 -1.40 7.12
N THR A 140 -9.97 -0.22 7.18
CA THR A 140 -10.03 0.81 6.14
C THR A 140 -8.63 1.31 5.80
N TRP A 141 -8.28 1.33 4.51
CA TRP A 141 -7.05 1.94 3.99
C TRP A 141 -7.38 3.03 2.99
N ARG A 142 -6.79 4.20 3.19
CA ARG A 142 -6.79 5.26 2.18
C ARG A 142 -5.36 5.62 1.83
N ALA A 143 -5.02 5.56 0.55
CA ALA A 143 -3.74 6.04 0.03
C ALA A 143 -3.97 7.21 -0.91
N VAL A 144 -3.11 8.22 -0.82
CA VAL A 144 -3.04 9.34 -1.77
C VAL A 144 -1.60 9.55 -2.20
N LEU A 145 -1.42 9.99 -3.45
CA LEU A 145 -0.12 10.31 -4.00
C LEU A 145 0.05 11.83 -4.07
N SER A 146 1.25 12.29 -3.79
CA SER A 146 1.68 13.68 -3.99
C SER A 146 3.01 13.68 -4.72
N THR A 147 3.35 14.79 -5.38
CA THR A 147 4.73 15.04 -5.79
C THR A 147 5.64 14.90 -4.58
N GLY A 148 6.65 14.06 -4.70
CA GLY A 148 7.65 13.85 -3.68
C GLY A 148 8.66 14.98 -3.67
N ASN A 149 9.33 15.17 -2.54
CA ASN A 149 10.52 16.01 -2.53
C ASN A 149 11.62 15.34 -3.37
N ALA A 150 12.42 16.16 -4.05
CA ALA A 150 13.72 15.69 -4.53
C ALA A 150 14.51 15.18 -3.32
N ALA A 151 15.07 13.98 -3.45
CA ALA A 151 15.94 13.38 -2.44
C ALA A 151 17.21 14.22 -2.25
#